data_AF-A0A9Q0EX27-F1
#
_entry.id   AF-A0A9Q0EX27-F1
#
_cell.length_a   1.000
_cell.length_b   1.000
_cell.length_c   1.000
_cell.angle_alpha   90.00
_cell.angle_beta   90.00
_cell.angle_gamma   90.00
#
_symmetry.space_group_name_H-M   'P 1'
#
loop_
_entity.id
_entity.type
_entity.pdbx_description
1 polymer ?
#
loop_
_entity_poly.entity_id
_entity_poly.type
_entity_poly.pdbx_seq_one_letter_code
_entity_poly.pdbx_strand_id
1 'polypeptide(L)'
;MDITHSIIHHATRVLCDNTGSMVSSRLYEEIVQQFDYLTEGDFWYIVKNCPRFLAVGSDGLETVVAKTSLRLCKRYSKGTCSNCQELHICKYYVYGNCRFGNKRKKPCKFSHDIGSQHNQPLLTECTLQDLSRDALFLLLLQNDPALLPEVCVHYNKGPRGMCTFQESCTKLHLCLHFVQGACMFGSRCQRPHAIDRRDWRVLQERGIGGEDADGHIVQDLPVIYQNRHLLAASGGANAAQGERLGWPPCGEGVTPRGEGVTPRGEGVTPCGEGVTPRGEGVTPRGEGVTPRGEGVTPRGEWVTPRGEGVTPRGEGVTPCGEGVTPCVPKTEVIQTDERNGICLHFLRNSCQYKDQCLHVHFGLPYKWEMFDGYTWQDLWHMEEIELAFCDPCASKSPGYRPVDFVRMTLLDGSQPVRRLSTPSSVTKPQHYTLTTEWVWYYKENHHSWVEYGQRDNKEQTTSVTSLDLELAYQRNPFDEVKIIKSFREYSLSFRDMYQRNPKYHTKRHVRRRPRLSSAPNVVEMQAAR
;
A
#
# COMPACT_ATOMS: atom_id res chain seq x y z
N MET A 1 5.71 26.69 26.72
CA MET A 1 5.72 25.26 26.34
C MET A 1 6.53 25.15 25.07
N ASP A 2 7.30 24.06 24.92
CA ASP A 2 8.06 23.80 23.70
C ASP A 2 7.11 23.68 22.50
N ILE A 3 7.46 24.29 21.36
CA ILE A 3 6.68 24.22 20.11
C ILE A 3 6.45 22.77 19.71
N THR A 4 7.50 21.94 19.84
CA THR A 4 7.50 20.50 19.57
C THR A 4 6.42 19.77 20.39
N HIS A 5 6.25 20.16 21.66
CA HIS A 5 5.27 19.55 22.56
C HIS A 5 3.83 19.86 22.13
N SER A 6 3.56 21.09 21.65
CA SER A 6 2.24 21.47 21.11
C SER A 6 1.88 20.66 19.87
N ILE A 7 2.85 20.45 18.97
CA ILE A 7 2.68 19.63 17.75
C ILE A 7 2.42 18.17 18.12
N ILE A 8 3.24 17.56 18.99
CA ILE A 8 3.07 16.17 19.46
C ILE A 8 1.69 15.98 20.12
N HIS A 9 1.25 16.94 20.94
CA HIS A 9 -0.05 16.89 21.60
C HIS A 9 -1.19 16.94 20.58
N HIS A 10 -1.15 17.89 19.64
CA HIS A 10 -2.17 18.01 18.59
C HIS A 10 -2.19 16.77 17.69
N ALA A 11 -1.04 16.29 17.21
CA ALA A 11 -0.93 15.09 16.39
C ALA A 11 -1.51 13.86 17.08
N THR A 12 -1.28 13.70 18.38
CA THR A 12 -1.90 12.58 19.13
C THR A 12 -3.42 12.73 19.25
N ARG A 13 -3.93 13.96 19.43
CA ARG A 13 -5.37 14.23 19.45
C ARG A 13 -5.99 13.84 18.10
N VAL A 14 -5.45 14.35 17.00
CA VAL A 14 -5.88 14.06 15.62
C VAL A 14 -5.88 12.56 15.34
N LEU A 15 -4.85 11.83 15.76
CA LEU A 15 -4.80 10.36 15.65
C LEU A 15 -5.91 9.68 16.47
N CYS A 16 -6.08 10.04 17.75
CA CYS A 16 -7.07 9.39 18.61
C CYS A 16 -8.51 9.68 18.19
N ASP A 17 -8.79 10.89 17.69
CA ASP A 17 -10.08 11.28 17.13
C ASP A 17 -10.38 10.57 15.78
N ASN A 18 -9.34 10.07 15.09
CA ASN A 18 -9.44 9.25 13.87
C ASN A 18 -9.05 7.78 14.12
N THR A 19 -9.70 7.12 15.09
CA THR A 19 -9.54 5.67 15.39
C THR A 19 -8.15 5.20 15.86
N GLY A 20 -7.27 6.13 16.24
CA GLY A 20 -5.96 5.85 16.85
C GLY A 20 -4.80 5.63 15.88
N SER A 21 -5.04 5.76 14.57
CA SER A 21 -4.03 5.60 13.50
C SER A 21 -4.44 6.34 12.23
N MET A 22 -3.48 6.83 11.45
CA MET A 22 -3.74 7.51 10.18
C MET A 22 -2.56 7.36 9.21
N VAL A 23 -2.81 7.45 7.90
CA VAL A 23 -1.75 7.58 6.89
C VAL A 23 -0.97 8.89 7.13
N SER A 24 0.35 8.84 6.99
CA SER A 24 1.29 9.93 7.25
C SER A 24 0.95 11.23 6.52
N SER A 25 0.57 11.16 5.24
CA SER A 25 0.16 12.32 4.43
C SER A 25 -1.03 13.07 5.05
N ARG A 26 -2.13 12.38 5.31
CA ARG A 26 -3.33 12.97 5.91
C ARG A 26 -3.04 13.51 7.32
N LEU A 27 -2.22 12.83 8.11
CA LEU A 27 -1.82 13.34 9.43
C LEU A 27 -1.03 14.64 9.31
N TYR A 28 -0.10 14.74 8.34
CA TYR A 28 0.65 15.96 8.08
C TYR A 28 -0.29 17.11 7.65
N GLU A 29 -1.21 16.86 6.72
CA GLU A 29 -2.22 17.84 6.27
C GLU A 29 -3.07 18.40 7.42
N GLU A 30 -3.55 17.54 8.34
CA GLU A 30 -4.33 17.96 9.52
C GLU A 30 -3.48 18.79 10.49
N ILE A 31 -2.20 18.43 10.71
CA ILE A 31 -1.30 19.19 11.59
C ILE A 31 -0.95 20.56 11.00
N VAL A 32 -0.63 20.64 9.70
CA VAL A 32 -0.23 21.90 9.04
C VAL A 32 -1.37 22.93 9.01
N GLN A 33 -2.65 22.51 9.06
CA GLN A 33 -3.78 23.44 9.25
C GLN A 33 -3.69 24.26 10.55
N GLN A 34 -3.10 23.70 11.63
CA GLN A 34 -2.87 24.43 12.89
C GLN A 34 -1.42 24.94 13.02
N PHE A 35 -0.47 24.35 12.31
CA PHE A 35 0.97 24.64 12.39
C PHE A 35 1.55 24.83 10.98
N ASP A 36 1.20 25.93 10.33
CA ASP A 36 1.56 26.27 8.94
C ASP A 36 3.08 26.34 8.66
N TYR A 37 3.87 26.61 9.71
CA TYR A 37 5.32 26.61 9.68
C TYR A 37 5.98 25.22 9.80
N LEU A 38 5.21 24.15 10.04
CA LEU A 38 5.77 22.80 10.22
C LEU A 38 6.25 22.22 8.88
N THR A 39 7.56 22.11 8.70
CA THR A 39 8.09 21.43 7.52
C THR A 39 7.88 19.93 7.62
N GLU A 40 7.81 19.25 6.49
CA GLU A 40 7.68 17.79 6.46
C GLU A 40 8.91 17.07 7.07
N GLY A 41 10.08 17.70 7.02
CA GLY A 41 11.28 17.21 7.72
C GLY A 41 11.11 17.22 9.24
N ASP A 42 10.53 18.30 9.79
CA ASP A 42 10.23 18.42 11.22
C ASP A 42 9.13 17.43 11.64
N PHE A 43 8.09 17.26 10.83
CA PHE A 43 7.05 16.25 11.03
C PHE A 43 7.66 14.85 11.13
N TRP A 44 8.49 14.45 10.17
CA TRP A 44 9.14 13.14 10.20
C TRP A 44 10.13 12.98 11.35
N TYR A 45 10.84 14.04 11.73
CA TYR A 45 11.69 14.05 12.92
C TYR A 45 10.86 13.80 14.19
N ILE A 46 9.72 14.47 14.35
CA ILE A 46 8.80 14.29 15.48
C ILE A 46 8.22 12.87 15.49
N VAL A 47 7.70 12.39 14.37
CA VAL A 47 7.05 11.06 14.27
C VAL A 47 8.05 9.93 14.53
N LYS A 48 9.29 10.03 14.06
CA LYS A 48 10.31 8.97 14.23
C LYS A 48 11.00 8.99 15.60
N ASN A 49 11.12 10.15 16.25
CA ASN A 49 11.82 10.27 17.54
C ASN A 49 10.89 10.34 18.76
N CYS A 50 9.59 10.60 18.59
CA CYS A 50 8.65 10.63 19.71
C CYS A 50 8.12 9.22 20.05
N PRO A 51 8.28 8.71 21.29
CA PRO A 51 7.82 7.37 21.68
C PRO A 51 6.28 7.23 21.70
N ARG A 52 5.53 8.33 21.51
CA ARG A 52 4.07 8.37 21.36
C ARG A 52 3.59 7.96 19.97
N PHE A 53 4.48 7.81 18.99
CA PHE A 53 4.13 7.44 17.63
C PHE A 53 4.86 6.17 17.21
N LEU A 54 4.24 5.43 16.29
CA LEU A 54 4.84 4.34 15.56
C LEU A 54 4.46 4.51 14.09
N ALA A 55 5.42 4.86 13.23
CA ALA A 55 5.24 4.78 11.78
C ALA A 55 5.51 3.35 11.31
N VAL A 56 4.57 2.75 10.57
CA VAL A 56 4.73 1.43 9.94
C VAL A 56 4.41 1.51 8.45
N GLY A 57 5.33 1.03 7.62
CA GLY A 57 5.27 1.08 6.16
C GLY A 57 6.56 1.66 5.58
N SER A 58 6.53 1.99 4.30
CA SER A 58 7.58 2.74 3.62
C SER A 58 6.99 3.61 2.50
N ASP A 59 7.83 4.43 1.89
CA ASP A 59 7.58 5.12 0.63
C ASP A 59 6.42 6.13 0.62
N GLY A 60 6.10 6.73 1.77
CA GLY A 60 5.04 7.75 1.88
C GLY A 60 3.64 7.17 2.10
N LEU A 61 3.53 5.86 2.28
CA LEU A 61 2.30 5.15 2.66
C LEU A 61 2.34 4.68 4.13
N GLU A 62 3.21 5.25 4.96
CA GLU A 62 3.35 4.84 6.35
C GLU A 62 2.08 5.16 7.14
N THR A 63 1.56 4.17 7.86
CA THR A 63 0.53 4.40 8.87
C THR A 63 1.20 4.81 10.17
N VAL A 64 0.86 6.00 10.68
CA VAL A 64 1.27 6.49 11.99
C VAL A 64 0.23 6.05 13.02
N VAL A 65 0.65 5.27 14.01
CA VAL A 65 -0.20 4.72 15.09
C VAL A 65 0.13 5.40 16.41
N ALA A 66 -0.89 5.81 17.16
CA ALA A 66 -0.72 6.41 18.48
C ALA A 66 -0.39 5.38 19.57
N LYS A 67 0.66 5.66 20.34
CA LYS A 67 1.28 4.74 21.31
C LYS A 67 1.32 5.37 22.70
N THR A 68 1.13 4.55 23.74
CA THR A 68 1.33 4.95 25.14
C THR A 68 1.86 3.78 25.98
N SER A 69 2.60 4.09 27.04
CA SER A 69 3.02 3.17 28.10
C SER A 69 1.93 2.95 29.16
N LEU A 70 0.92 3.82 29.26
CA LEU A 70 -0.11 3.73 30.31
C LEU A 70 -0.99 2.49 30.18
N ARG A 71 -1.24 1.80 31.30
CA ARG A 71 -2.08 0.59 31.41
C ARG A 71 -3.03 0.72 32.60
N LEU A 72 -4.14 -0.01 32.62
CA LEU A 72 -5.04 -0.01 33.79
C LEU A 72 -4.50 -0.89 34.91
N CYS A 73 -4.55 -0.37 36.14
CA CYS A 73 -4.01 -1.08 37.28
C CYS A 73 -4.80 -2.33 37.64
N LYS A 74 -4.17 -3.49 37.49
CA LYS A 74 -4.77 -4.80 37.83
C LYS A 74 -4.98 -4.93 39.35
N ARG A 75 -4.09 -4.34 40.15
CA ARG A 75 -4.06 -4.43 41.63
C ARG A 75 -5.03 -3.48 42.31
N TYR A 76 -5.33 -2.33 41.71
CA TYR A 76 -6.29 -1.33 42.23
C TYR A 76 -7.65 -1.95 42.58
N SER A 77 -8.07 -2.98 41.83
CA SER A 77 -9.30 -3.74 42.10
C SER A 77 -9.40 -4.36 43.51
N LYS A 78 -8.24 -4.54 44.18
CA LYS A 78 -8.05 -5.18 45.49
C LYS A 78 -7.80 -4.19 46.64
N GLY A 79 -7.72 -2.88 46.37
CA GLY A 79 -7.62 -1.85 47.41
C GLY A 79 -6.23 -1.62 48.04
N THR A 80 -5.21 -2.39 47.64
CA THR A 80 -3.82 -2.24 48.12
C THR A 80 -2.92 -1.79 46.96
N CYS A 81 -2.77 -0.48 46.79
CA CYS A 81 -1.97 0.10 45.71
C CYS A 81 -1.20 1.33 46.20
N SER A 82 0.09 1.14 46.49
CA SER A 82 1.02 2.19 46.93
C SER A 82 2.12 2.34 45.90
N ASN A 83 2.45 3.58 45.52
CA ASN A 83 3.47 3.91 44.52
C ASN A 83 3.30 3.16 43.17
N CYS A 84 2.13 3.33 42.53
CA CYS A 84 1.75 2.62 41.31
C CYS A 84 1.89 3.50 40.05
N GLN A 85 2.45 2.94 39.00
CA GLN A 85 2.63 3.59 37.68
C GLN A 85 1.53 3.21 36.67
N GLU A 86 0.49 2.50 37.10
CA GLU A 86 -0.69 2.13 36.30
C GLU A 86 -1.90 3.01 36.69
N LEU A 87 -2.81 3.25 35.74
CA LEU A 87 -3.98 4.10 35.93
C LEU A 87 -5.03 3.45 36.85
N HIS A 88 -5.54 4.21 37.81
CA HIS A 88 -6.64 3.85 38.69
C HIS A 88 -7.97 4.28 38.07
N ILE A 89 -8.47 3.50 37.10
CA ILE A 89 -9.74 3.75 36.39
C ILE A 89 -10.55 2.45 36.31
N CYS A 90 -11.87 2.55 36.43
CA CYS A 90 -12.80 1.43 36.25
C CYS A 90 -12.80 0.92 34.79
N LYS A 91 -12.45 -0.37 34.57
CA LYS A 91 -12.48 -0.97 33.22
C LYS A 91 -13.84 -0.86 32.51
N TYR A 92 -14.96 -1.02 33.24
CA TYR A 92 -16.31 -0.90 32.67
C TYR A 92 -16.70 0.55 32.38
N TYR A 93 -15.98 1.53 32.94
CA TYR A 93 -16.14 2.93 32.57
C TYR A 93 -15.41 3.23 31.25
N VAL A 94 -14.22 2.63 31.05
CA VAL A 94 -13.51 2.67 29.75
C VAL A 94 -14.36 2.04 28.63
N TYR A 95 -15.09 0.95 28.93
CA TYR A 95 -16.04 0.34 27.98
C TYR A 95 -17.39 1.09 27.83
N GLY A 96 -17.58 2.21 28.53
CA GLY A 96 -18.80 3.02 28.46
C GLY A 96 -20.06 2.47 29.16
N ASN A 97 -20.01 1.27 29.76
CA ASN A 97 -21.23 0.56 30.21
C ASN A 97 -21.34 0.30 31.72
N CYS A 98 -20.46 0.88 32.55
CA CYS A 98 -20.43 0.60 33.98
C CYS A 98 -21.80 0.79 34.67
N ARG A 99 -22.28 -0.26 35.34
CA ARG A 99 -23.58 -0.28 36.04
C ARG A 99 -23.61 0.54 37.34
N PHE A 100 -22.49 1.14 37.73
CA PHE A 100 -22.28 1.88 38.98
C PHE A 100 -21.56 3.22 38.70
N GLY A 101 -21.81 4.26 39.50
CA GLY A 101 -21.15 5.58 39.36
C GLY A 101 -22.12 6.77 39.40
N ASN A 102 -21.61 7.98 39.17
CA ASN A 102 -22.26 9.28 39.49
C ASN A 102 -23.66 9.52 38.89
N LYS A 103 -24.09 8.75 37.86
CA LYS A 103 -25.43 8.84 37.25
C LYS A 103 -26.37 7.68 37.63
N ARG A 104 -25.98 6.78 38.56
CA ARG A 104 -26.73 5.54 38.90
C ARG A 104 -26.85 5.36 40.42
N LYS A 105 -27.85 4.56 40.85
CA LYS A 105 -28.28 4.41 42.27
C LYS A 105 -27.21 3.91 43.27
N LYS A 106 -26.03 3.47 42.82
CA LYS A 106 -24.93 3.03 43.67
C LYS A 106 -23.58 3.53 43.11
N PRO A 107 -22.66 4.01 43.97
CA PRO A 107 -21.32 4.43 43.54
C PRO A 107 -20.51 3.24 43.03
N CYS A 108 -19.56 3.49 42.13
CA CYS A 108 -18.65 2.45 41.65
C CYS A 108 -17.57 2.16 42.69
N LYS A 109 -17.16 0.88 42.81
CA LYS A 109 -16.00 0.48 43.64
C LYS A 109 -14.68 1.05 43.11
N PHE A 110 -14.62 1.38 41.82
CA PHE A 110 -13.42 1.82 41.13
C PHE A 110 -13.61 3.25 40.62
N SER A 111 -12.57 4.07 40.67
CA SER A 111 -12.62 5.46 40.23
C SER A 111 -13.12 5.59 38.78
N HIS A 112 -14.01 6.56 38.56
CA HIS A 112 -14.38 7.07 37.23
C HIS A 112 -13.71 8.44 36.97
N ASP A 113 -12.91 8.93 37.92
CA ASP A 113 -12.19 10.18 37.82
C ASP A 113 -10.81 9.95 37.15
N ILE A 114 -10.73 10.39 35.90
CA ILE A 114 -9.52 10.35 35.07
C ILE A 114 -8.49 11.37 35.60
N GLY A 115 -8.95 12.52 36.10
CA GLY A 115 -8.10 13.59 36.64
C GLY A 115 -7.70 13.41 38.11
N SER A 116 -7.96 12.24 38.70
CA SER A 116 -7.67 12.00 40.11
C SER A 116 -6.19 12.24 40.45
N GLN A 117 -5.92 12.61 41.71
CA GLN A 117 -4.57 12.94 42.21
C GLN A 117 -3.50 11.87 41.87
N HIS A 118 -3.90 10.60 41.74
CA HIS A 118 -3.03 9.50 41.32
C HIS A 118 -2.79 9.47 39.81
N ASN A 119 -3.84 9.67 39.01
CA ASN A 119 -3.79 9.54 37.55
C ASN A 119 -3.16 10.78 36.88
N GLN A 120 -3.39 11.98 37.43
CA GLN A 120 -2.94 13.25 36.84
C GLN A 120 -1.41 13.31 36.57
N PRO A 121 -0.49 12.93 37.49
CA PRO A 121 0.93 12.92 37.19
C PRO A 121 1.28 11.94 36.06
N LEU A 122 0.70 10.73 36.04
CA LEU A 122 0.93 9.72 35.00
C LEU A 122 0.48 10.21 33.62
N LEU A 123 -0.69 10.86 33.55
CA LEU A 123 -1.20 11.49 32.33
C LEU A 123 -0.33 12.67 31.88
N THR A 124 0.21 13.44 32.82
CA THR A 124 1.07 14.60 32.53
C THR A 124 2.44 14.17 32.03
N GLU A 125 3.06 13.14 32.63
CA GLU A 125 4.32 12.54 32.16
C GLU A 125 4.19 11.98 30.74
N CYS A 126 3.08 11.32 30.44
CA CYS A 126 2.77 10.85 29.09
C CYS A 126 2.24 11.96 28.16
N THR A 127 2.02 13.18 28.67
CA THR A 127 1.54 14.35 27.92
C THR A 127 0.16 14.12 27.25
N LEU A 128 -0.74 13.47 28.00
CA LEU A 128 -2.11 13.03 27.63
C LEU A 128 -3.21 13.72 28.46
N GLN A 129 -2.87 14.65 29.35
CA GLN A 129 -3.81 15.26 30.30
C GLN A 129 -4.95 16.07 29.64
N ASP A 130 -4.73 16.60 28.43
CA ASP A 130 -5.71 17.41 27.68
C ASP A 130 -6.39 16.63 26.52
N LEU A 131 -6.30 15.28 26.53
CA LEU A 131 -7.09 14.44 25.63
C LEU A 131 -8.55 14.35 26.10
N SER A 132 -9.47 14.21 25.14
CA SER A 132 -10.87 13.89 25.46
C SER A 132 -10.96 12.51 26.13
N ARG A 133 -12.00 12.30 26.94
CA ARG A 133 -12.27 11.00 27.60
C ARG A 133 -12.24 9.85 26.58
N ASP A 134 -12.90 10.06 25.45
CA ASP A 134 -13.15 9.01 24.46
C ASP A 134 -11.88 8.73 23.65
N ALA A 135 -11.10 9.76 23.30
CA ALA A 135 -9.76 9.63 22.72
C ALA A 135 -8.80 8.86 23.65
N LEU A 136 -8.79 9.18 24.95
CA LEU A 136 -7.95 8.47 25.93
C LEU A 136 -8.38 7.00 26.06
N PHE A 137 -9.69 6.71 26.07
CA PHE A 137 -10.20 5.35 26.17
C PHE A 137 -9.86 4.52 24.94
N LEU A 138 -9.99 5.09 23.73
CA LEU A 138 -9.55 4.44 22.49
C LEU A 138 -8.05 4.14 22.53
N LEU A 139 -7.23 5.12 22.93
CA LEU A 139 -5.78 4.96 23.05
C LEU A 139 -5.39 3.85 24.04
N LEU A 140 -6.11 3.72 25.15
CA LEU A 140 -5.96 2.62 26.10
C LEU A 140 -6.38 1.27 25.51
N LEU A 141 -7.48 1.19 24.76
CA LEU A 141 -7.95 -0.06 24.16
C LEU A 141 -6.98 -0.64 23.12
N GLN A 142 -6.29 0.21 22.35
CA GLN A 142 -5.29 -0.28 21.39
C GLN A 142 -3.93 -0.61 22.01
N ASN A 143 -3.57 0.01 23.14
CA ASN A 143 -2.27 -0.17 23.80
C ASN A 143 -2.29 -1.21 24.95
N ASP A 144 -3.38 -1.34 25.72
CA ASP A 144 -3.47 -2.24 26.86
C ASP A 144 -4.02 -3.63 26.45
N PRO A 145 -3.18 -4.68 26.40
CA PRO A 145 -3.60 -6.00 25.95
C PRO A 145 -4.59 -6.69 26.89
N ALA A 146 -4.78 -6.18 28.12
CA ALA A 146 -5.72 -6.75 29.09
C ALA A 146 -7.17 -6.27 28.89
N LEU A 147 -7.41 -5.24 28.07
CA LEU A 147 -8.74 -4.64 27.90
C LEU A 147 -9.62 -5.31 26.84
N LEU A 148 -9.02 -5.88 25.79
CA LEU A 148 -9.74 -6.48 24.67
C LEU A 148 -9.46 -7.98 24.54
N PRO A 149 -10.47 -8.81 24.20
CA PRO A 149 -10.29 -10.24 23.93
C PRO A 149 -9.27 -10.51 22.81
N GLU A 150 -8.80 -11.74 22.72
CA GLU A 150 -7.95 -12.17 21.61
C GLU A 150 -8.78 -12.57 20.38
N VAL A 151 -8.15 -12.48 19.20
CA VAL A 151 -8.66 -13.08 17.97
C VAL A 151 -8.42 -14.59 17.99
N CYS A 152 -9.40 -15.37 17.55
CA CYS A 152 -9.39 -16.81 17.63
C CYS A 152 -8.46 -17.45 16.59
N VAL A 153 -7.40 -18.12 17.05
CA VAL A 153 -6.46 -18.87 16.21
C VAL A 153 -7.07 -20.18 15.68
N HIS A 154 -8.11 -20.73 16.32
CA HIS A 154 -8.79 -21.93 15.81
C HIS A 154 -9.70 -21.59 14.62
N TYR A 155 -10.44 -20.48 14.72
CA TYR A 155 -11.09 -19.84 13.56
C TYR A 155 -10.05 -19.45 12.49
N ASN A 156 -8.92 -18.89 12.93
CA ASN A 156 -7.61 -18.76 12.27
C ASN A 156 -7.22 -19.90 11.29
N LYS A 157 -7.37 -21.15 11.74
CA LYS A 157 -6.78 -22.35 11.10
C LYS A 157 -7.82 -23.33 10.53
N GLY A 158 -9.08 -23.21 10.92
CA GLY A 158 -10.14 -24.12 10.49
C GLY A 158 -10.55 -23.94 9.02
N PRO A 159 -10.90 -25.03 8.31
CA PRO A 159 -11.42 -24.96 6.95
C PRO A 159 -12.72 -24.14 6.94
N ARG A 160 -12.83 -23.20 5.99
CA ARG A 160 -13.95 -22.25 5.86
C ARG A 160 -14.28 -21.46 7.14
N GLY A 161 -13.33 -21.28 8.06
CA GLY A 161 -13.56 -20.54 9.31
C GLY A 161 -14.35 -21.33 10.38
N MET A 162 -14.37 -22.67 10.33
CA MET A 162 -14.98 -23.43 11.41
C MET A 162 -14.07 -23.45 12.65
N CYS A 163 -14.49 -22.77 13.73
CA CYS A 163 -13.82 -22.82 15.02
C CYS A 163 -14.15 -24.12 15.76
N THR A 164 -13.14 -24.83 16.25
CA THR A 164 -13.29 -26.10 17.00
C THR A 164 -14.13 -25.98 18.27
N PHE A 165 -14.20 -24.78 18.86
CA PHE A 165 -14.99 -24.50 20.06
C PHE A 165 -16.41 -23.99 19.76
N GLN A 166 -16.77 -23.79 18.49
CA GLN A 166 -18.11 -23.38 18.05
C GLN A 166 -18.70 -22.26 18.92
N GLU A 167 -19.87 -22.45 19.55
CA GLU A 167 -20.54 -21.43 20.37
C GLU A 167 -19.82 -21.13 21.70
N SER A 168 -19.01 -22.05 22.24
CA SER A 168 -18.28 -21.84 23.51
C SER A 168 -17.00 -21.01 23.37
N CYS A 169 -16.61 -20.61 22.15
CA CYS A 169 -15.42 -19.78 21.96
C CYS A 169 -15.61 -18.34 22.43
N THR A 170 -14.85 -17.95 23.45
CA THR A 170 -14.83 -16.60 24.07
C THR A 170 -13.81 -15.63 23.43
N LYS A 171 -13.28 -15.99 22.26
CA LYS A 171 -12.34 -15.21 21.43
C LYS A 171 -13.05 -14.74 20.15
N LEU A 172 -12.66 -13.58 19.61
CA LEU A 172 -13.32 -13.01 18.43
C LEU A 172 -12.98 -13.77 17.15
N HIS A 173 -13.92 -13.87 16.23
CA HIS A 173 -13.81 -14.59 14.96
C HIS A 173 -13.45 -13.69 13.77
N LEU A 174 -12.64 -12.65 14.01
CA LEU A 174 -12.08 -11.79 12.98
C LEU A 174 -11.05 -12.50 12.10
N CYS A 175 -10.93 -12.05 10.84
CA CYS A 175 -9.87 -12.47 9.92
C CYS A 175 -8.48 -12.01 10.40
N LEU A 176 -7.60 -12.96 10.74
CA LEU A 176 -6.26 -12.64 11.24
C LEU A 176 -5.40 -11.93 10.19
N HIS A 177 -5.51 -12.30 8.91
CA HIS A 177 -4.79 -11.61 7.83
C HIS A 177 -5.25 -10.16 7.64
N PHE A 178 -6.51 -9.83 7.94
CA PHE A 178 -7.00 -8.45 7.92
C PHE A 178 -6.42 -7.65 9.10
N VAL A 179 -6.40 -8.23 10.29
CA VAL A 179 -5.75 -7.66 11.49
C VAL A 179 -4.24 -7.45 11.27
N GLN A 180 -3.62 -8.28 10.42
CA GLN A 180 -2.22 -8.16 9.99
C GLN A 180 -1.97 -7.14 8.86
N GLY A 181 -3.02 -6.57 8.24
CA GLY A 181 -2.89 -5.71 7.04
C GLY A 181 -2.57 -6.47 5.74
N ALA A 182 -2.65 -7.80 5.73
CA ALA A 182 -2.19 -8.68 4.65
C ALA A 182 -3.32 -9.50 3.96
N CYS A 183 -4.59 -9.10 4.12
CA CYS A 183 -5.71 -9.84 3.53
C CYS A 183 -5.93 -9.50 2.05
N MET A 184 -5.38 -10.34 1.16
CA MET A 184 -5.51 -10.19 -0.30
C MET A 184 -6.95 -10.25 -0.84
N PHE A 185 -7.92 -10.75 -0.06
CA PHE A 185 -9.30 -10.93 -0.51
C PHE A 185 -10.20 -9.70 -0.30
N GLY A 186 -9.75 -8.69 0.45
CA GLY A 186 -10.53 -7.49 0.75
C GLY A 186 -11.95 -7.81 1.23
N SER A 187 -12.96 -7.15 0.68
CA SER A 187 -14.38 -7.37 0.98
C SER A 187 -14.93 -8.75 0.55
N ARG A 188 -14.19 -9.53 -0.25
CA ARG A 188 -14.56 -10.90 -0.67
C ARG A 188 -14.03 -11.98 0.27
N CYS A 189 -13.35 -11.60 1.36
CA CYS A 189 -12.83 -12.55 2.33
C CYS A 189 -13.95 -13.38 2.97
N GLN A 190 -13.75 -14.69 3.07
CA GLN A 190 -14.68 -15.62 3.73
C GLN A 190 -14.63 -15.55 5.26
N ARG A 191 -13.82 -14.63 5.82
CA ARG A 191 -13.71 -14.35 7.26
C ARG A 191 -13.99 -12.87 7.48
N PRO A 192 -14.74 -12.51 8.52
CA PRO A 192 -15.24 -11.15 8.68
C PRO A 192 -14.10 -10.18 8.99
N HIS A 193 -14.19 -9.00 8.39
CA HIS A 193 -13.34 -7.83 8.68
C HIS A 193 -14.07 -6.82 9.59
N ALA A 194 -15.28 -7.16 10.03
CA ALA A 194 -16.12 -6.37 10.93
C ALA A 194 -16.65 -7.27 12.06
N ILE A 195 -17.10 -6.67 13.16
CA ILE A 195 -17.69 -7.40 14.29
C ILE A 195 -19.06 -7.96 13.88
N ASP A 196 -19.23 -9.28 13.92
CA ASP A 196 -20.50 -9.95 13.60
C ASP A 196 -21.43 -10.07 14.84
N ARG A 197 -22.64 -10.61 14.65
CA ARG A 197 -23.64 -10.81 15.73
C ARG A 197 -23.19 -11.78 16.84
N ARG A 198 -22.17 -12.60 16.60
CA ARG A 198 -21.62 -13.57 17.55
C ARG A 198 -20.48 -12.92 18.34
N ASP A 199 -19.56 -12.24 17.66
CA ASP A 199 -18.50 -11.45 18.29
C ASP A 199 -19.07 -10.30 19.13
N TRP A 200 -20.17 -9.68 18.68
CA TRP A 200 -20.96 -8.72 19.47
C TRP A 200 -21.42 -9.31 20.82
N ARG A 201 -21.91 -10.56 20.85
CA ARG A 201 -22.31 -11.23 22.11
C ARG A 201 -21.10 -11.49 23.02
N VAL A 202 -19.98 -11.95 22.48
CA VAL A 202 -18.73 -12.17 23.23
C VAL A 202 -18.20 -10.85 23.83
N LEU A 203 -18.38 -9.73 23.13
CA LEU A 203 -18.07 -8.39 23.64
C LEU A 203 -19.04 -7.98 24.76
N GLN A 204 -20.35 -8.15 24.57
CA GLN A 204 -21.36 -7.83 25.58
C GLN A 204 -21.18 -8.63 26.89
N GLU A 205 -20.86 -9.93 26.80
CA GLU A 205 -20.56 -10.78 27.96
C GLU A 205 -19.34 -10.27 28.77
N ARG A 206 -18.35 -9.69 28.09
CA ARG A 206 -17.18 -9.04 28.72
C ARG A 206 -17.48 -7.61 29.18
N GLY A 207 -18.65 -7.08 28.82
CA GLY A 207 -19.08 -5.73 29.12
C GLY A 207 -18.53 -4.67 28.17
N ILE A 208 -18.46 -4.95 26.86
CA ILE A 208 -18.12 -3.98 25.80
C ILE A 208 -19.34 -3.83 24.89
N GLY A 209 -19.74 -2.61 24.53
CA GLY A 209 -20.94 -2.36 23.70
C GLY A 209 -22.26 -2.55 24.46
N GLY A 210 -22.48 -1.75 25.51
CA GLY A 210 -23.73 -1.78 26.29
C GLY A 210 -24.94 -1.22 25.55
N GLU A 211 -26.15 -1.54 26.02
CA GLU A 211 -27.43 -1.12 25.42
C GLU A 211 -27.63 0.41 25.38
N ASP A 212 -27.00 1.14 26.30
CA ASP A 212 -27.02 2.61 26.37
C ASP A 212 -25.87 3.30 25.60
N ALA A 213 -24.94 2.54 25.01
CA ALA A 213 -23.76 3.07 24.36
C ALA A 213 -23.95 3.03 22.83
N ASP A 214 -24.00 4.21 22.21
CA ASP A 214 -23.95 4.35 20.75
C ASP A 214 -22.78 3.51 20.21
N GLY A 215 -23.08 2.61 19.27
CA GLY A 215 -22.22 1.46 18.92
C GLY A 215 -20.85 1.78 18.31
N HIS A 216 -20.47 3.05 18.25
CA HIS A 216 -19.22 3.59 17.70
C HIS A 216 -17.99 2.80 18.12
N ILE A 217 -17.79 2.56 19.42
CA ILE A 217 -16.61 1.84 19.94
C ILE A 217 -16.43 0.44 19.33
N VAL A 218 -17.52 -0.21 18.92
CA VAL A 218 -17.51 -1.55 18.31
C VAL A 218 -17.34 -1.49 16.79
N GLN A 219 -17.74 -0.38 16.15
CA GLN A 219 -17.43 -0.09 14.75
C GLN A 219 -15.93 0.14 14.55
N ASP A 220 -15.25 0.75 15.54
CA ASP A 220 -13.81 1.03 15.52
C ASP A 220 -12.94 -0.18 15.88
N LEU A 221 -13.49 -1.19 16.56
CA LEU A 221 -12.73 -2.37 17.03
C LEU A 221 -11.86 -3.05 15.95
N PRO A 222 -12.31 -3.26 14.70
CA PRO A 222 -11.46 -3.86 13.66
C PRO A 222 -10.16 -3.09 13.41
N VAL A 223 -10.21 -1.76 13.40
CA VAL A 223 -9.02 -0.88 13.25
C VAL A 223 -8.18 -0.89 14.53
N ILE A 224 -8.82 -0.85 15.71
CA ILE A 224 -8.13 -0.98 17.00
C ILE A 224 -7.34 -2.31 17.09
N TYR A 225 -7.86 -3.42 16.54
CA TYR A 225 -7.12 -4.68 16.45
C TYR A 225 -5.93 -4.61 15.48
N GLN A 226 -6.07 -3.94 14.33
CA GLN A 226 -4.94 -3.68 13.43
C GLN A 226 -3.85 -2.86 14.13
N ASN A 227 -4.22 -1.76 14.79
CA ASN A 227 -3.30 -0.92 15.56
C ASN A 227 -2.58 -1.71 16.66
N ARG A 228 -3.31 -2.54 17.41
CA ARG A 228 -2.74 -3.45 18.41
C ARG A 228 -1.74 -4.45 17.79
N HIS A 229 -1.99 -4.95 16.59
CA HIS A 229 -1.06 -5.84 15.88
C HIS A 229 0.22 -5.11 15.44
N LEU A 230 0.09 -3.91 14.85
CA LEU A 230 1.22 -3.07 14.45
C LEU A 230 2.10 -2.70 15.66
N LEU A 231 1.48 -2.29 16.77
CA LEU A 231 2.16 -1.99 18.02
C LEU A 231 2.91 -3.21 18.58
N ALA A 232 2.28 -4.39 18.56
CA ALA A 232 2.91 -5.63 19.03
C ALA A 232 4.11 -6.06 18.16
N ALA A 233 4.00 -5.93 16.83
CA ALA A 233 5.10 -6.25 15.91
C ALA A 233 6.35 -5.39 16.16
N SER A 234 6.16 -4.08 16.43
CA SER A 234 7.28 -3.16 16.72
C SER A 234 8.11 -3.54 17.96
N GLY A 235 7.47 -4.18 18.95
CA GLY A 235 8.14 -4.60 20.19
C GLY A 235 9.11 -5.76 20.01
N GLY A 236 8.97 -6.56 18.94
CA GLY A 236 9.85 -7.70 18.66
C GLY A 236 11.16 -7.31 17.95
N ALA A 237 11.16 -6.24 17.16
CA ALA A 237 12.32 -5.82 16.36
C ALA A 237 13.41 -5.11 17.19
N ASN A 238 13.02 -4.32 18.18
CA ASN A 238 13.95 -3.50 18.97
C ASN A 238 14.82 -4.29 19.98
N ALA A 239 14.68 -5.62 20.06
CA ALA A 239 15.55 -6.46 20.87
C ALA A 239 16.95 -6.69 20.26
N ALA A 240 17.18 -6.30 18.99
CA ALA A 240 18.40 -6.60 18.24
C ALA A 240 19.32 -5.39 17.98
N GLN A 241 18.90 -4.15 18.29
CA GLN A 241 19.68 -2.94 18.01
C GLN A 241 19.52 -1.91 19.15
N GLY A 242 20.38 -2.01 20.15
CA GLY A 242 20.59 -0.93 21.12
C GLY A 242 21.96 -0.30 20.92
N GLU A 243 22.01 1.01 20.67
CA GLU A 243 22.79 1.99 21.45
C GLU A 243 22.71 3.43 20.87
N ARG A 244 22.87 4.43 21.76
CA ARG A 244 23.04 5.90 21.50
C ARG A 244 21.82 6.65 20.89
N LEU A 245 21.09 7.54 21.57
CA LEU A 245 21.48 8.58 22.55
C LEU A 245 20.28 9.09 23.41
N GLY A 246 20.43 9.17 24.74
CA GLY A 246 20.12 10.42 25.47
C GLY A 246 18.69 10.80 25.94
N TRP A 247 17.87 9.91 26.51
CA TRP A 247 16.84 10.30 27.52
C TRP A 247 16.55 9.10 28.47
N PRO A 248 16.16 9.27 29.75
CA PRO A 248 16.06 8.15 30.69
C PRO A 248 14.91 7.18 30.38
N PRO A 249 15.09 5.86 30.53
CA PRO A 249 14.02 4.88 30.34
C PRO A 249 13.12 4.75 31.58
N CYS A 250 11.83 5.06 31.44
CA CYS A 250 10.83 4.83 32.49
C CYS A 250 10.38 3.37 32.55
N GLY A 251 11.04 2.56 33.39
CA GLY A 251 10.50 1.31 33.96
C GLY A 251 10.61 0.04 33.10
N GLU A 252 11.33 -0.96 33.62
CA GLU A 252 11.36 -2.32 33.05
C GLU A 252 9.99 -3.01 33.20
N GLY A 253 9.33 -3.28 32.07
CA GLY A 253 8.10 -4.08 32.00
C GLY A 253 8.42 -5.55 31.71
N VAL A 254 8.01 -6.44 32.62
CA VAL A 254 8.29 -7.90 32.53
C VAL A 254 7.72 -8.52 31.25
N THR A 255 8.57 -9.21 30.50
CA THR A 255 8.20 -9.91 29.25
C THR A 255 7.33 -11.14 29.51
N PRO A 256 6.17 -11.29 28.86
CA PRO A 256 5.51 -12.58 28.72
C PRO A 256 6.26 -13.39 27.65
N ARG A 257 6.84 -14.52 28.05
CA ARG A 257 7.55 -15.43 27.15
C ARG A 257 6.59 -16.06 26.13
N GLY A 258 6.56 -15.54 24.91
CA GLY A 258 5.89 -16.19 23.79
C GLY A 258 6.73 -17.36 23.30
N GLU A 259 6.20 -18.58 23.42
CA GLU A 259 6.87 -19.77 22.88
C GLU A 259 6.79 -19.77 21.35
N GLY A 260 7.94 -19.54 20.70
CA GLY A 260 8.09 -19.72 19.27
C GLY A 260 8.09 -21.20 18.91
N VAL A 261 7.00 -21.68 18.31
CA VAL A 261 6.92 -23.05 17.80
C VAL A 261 7.48 -23.11 16.38
N THR A 262 8.75 -23.49 16.25
CA THR A 262 9.31 -23.94 14.98
C THR A 262 8.75 -25.34 14.65
N PRO A 263 8.20 -25.57 13.45
CA PRO A 263 7.76 -26.91 13.07
C PRO A 263 8.98 -27.73 12.60
N ARG A 264 9.73 -28.29 13.56
CA ARG A 264 10.61 -29.43 13.31
C ARG A 264 9.76 -30.68 13.40
N GLY A 265 9.49 -31.32 12.27
CA GLY A 265 8.61 -32.48 12.19
C GLY A 265 9.32 -33.75 12.65
N GLU A 266 9.02 -34.22 13.86
CA GLU A 266 9.31 -35.58 14.31
C GLU A 266 8.01 -36.17 14.87
N GLY A 267 7.55 -37.27 14.26
CA GLY A 267 6.30 -37.93 14.62
C GLY A 267 6.49 -38.90 15.79
N VAL A 268 5.56 -38.89 16.74
CA VAL A 268 5.54 -39.84 17.85
C VAL A 268 4.42 -40.85 17.64
N THR A 269 4.78 -42.10 17.37
CA THR A 269 3.89 -43.26 17.40
C THR A 269 3.48 -43.61 18.84
N PRO A 270 2.19 -43.88 19.14
CA PRO A 270 1.80 -44.55 20.38
C PRO A 270 2.15 -46.05 20.32
N CYS A 271 2.74 -46.58 21.38
CA CYS A 271 3.07 -48.01 21.51
C CYS A 271 1.85 -48.82 21.99
N GLY A 272 1.77 -50.11 21.61
CA GLY A 272 0.73 -51.04 22.06
C GLY A 272 1.09 -52.51 21.86
N GLU A 273 1.71 -53.11 22.88
CA GLU A 273 1.69 -54.53 23.31
C GLU A 273 2.08 -55.70 22.37
N GLY A 274 3.05 -56.51 22.83
CA GLY A 274 3.15 -58.00 22.80
C GLY A 274 2.94 -58.80 21.49
N VAL A 275 3.63 -59.92 21.21
CA VAL A 275 4.50 -60.81 22.01
C VAL A 275 5.47 -61.52 21.05
N THR A 276 6.72 -61.79 21.47
CA THR A 276 7.70 -62.57 20.67
C THR A 276 7.70 -64.06 21.00
N PRO A 277 8.05 -64.91 20.02
CA PRO A 277 8.95 -66.03 20.33
C PRO A 277 10.07 -66.24 19.30
N ARG A 278 11.31 -66.01 19.77
CA ARG A 278 12.49 -66.92 19.71
C ARG A 278 12.73 -67.77 18.44
N GLY A 279 13.84 -67.48 17.74
CA GLY A 279 14.47 -68.35 16.74
C GLY A 279 15.87 -67.83 16.36
N GLU A 280 16.85 -68.72 16.18
CA GLU A 280 18.28 -68.40 15.98
C GLU A 280 18.68 -68.33 14.49
N GLY A 281 19.84 -67.74 14.17
CA GLY A 281 20.55 -68.05 12.90
C GLY A 281 21.02 -66.88 12.02
N VAL A 282 22.27 -66.47 12.25
CA VAL A 282 23.24 -65.75 11.41
C VAL A 282 22.91 -65.51 9.90
N THR A 283 23.06 -64.28 9.43
CA THR A 283 22.97 -63.84 8.02
C THR A 283 24.25 -64.15 7.20
N PRO A 284 24.18 -64.29 5.85
CA PRO A 284 24.43 -63.08 5.04
C PRO A 284 23.70 -63.01 3.67
N ARG A 285 23.14 -61.80 3.42
CA ARG A 285 23.33 -60.97 2.20
C ARG A 285 23.09 -61.59 0.81
N GLY A 286 21.96 -61.21 0.19
CA GLY A 286 21.72 -61.32 -1.25
C GLY A 286 20.25 -61.30 -1.62
N GLU A 287 19.56 -60.17 -1.46
CA GLU A 287 18.11 -60.10 -1.71
C GLU A 287 17.76 -60.35 -3.18
N GLY A 288 16.91 -61.37 -3.40
CA GLY A 288 16.36 -61.77 -4.69
C GLY A 288 15.00 -61.14 -4.98
N VAL A 289 14.39 -61.54 -6.10
CA VAL A 289 13.29 -60.79 -6.75
C VAL A 289 12.06 -61.70 -7.02
N THR A 290 10.85 -61.19 -6.73
CA THR A 290 9.49 -61.65 -7.17
C THR A 290 8.93 -63.00 -6.63
N PRO A 291 7.61 -63.33 -6.72
CA PRO A 291 6.45 -62.58 -7.29
C PRO A 291 5.09 -62.55 -6.50
N ARG A 292 4.23 -61.58 -6.88
CA ARG A 292 2.74 -61.58 -7.13
C ARG A 292 1.70 -62.00 -6.06
N GLY A 293 0.79 -61.05 -5.77
CA GLY A 293 -0.57 -61.20 -5.19
C GLY A 293 -1.36 -59.88 -5.40
N GLU A 294 -2.69 -59.91 -5.56
CA GLU A 294 -3.45 -58.84 -6.25
C GLU A 294 -4.09 -57.76 -5.35
N GLY A 295 -4.13 -56.49 -5.83
CA GLY A 295 -4.88 -55.39 -5.19
C GLY A 295 -4.59 -53.98 -5.74
N VAL A 296 -5.43 -53.49 -6.65
CA VAL A 296 -5.68 -52.06 -7.05
C VAL A 296 -4.51 -51.11 -7.39
N THR A 297 -4.44 -50.75 -8.69
CA THR A 297 -3.89 -49.50 -9.29
C THR A 297 -2.53 -48.97 -8.80
N PRO A 298 -1.41 -49.34 -9.45
CA PRO A 298 -0.10 -48.74 -9.23
C PRO A 298 0.19 -47.54 -10.18
N ARG A 299 1.12 -46.69 -9.75
CA ARG A 299 1.76 -45.63 -10.56
C ARG A 299 3.22 -46.05 -10.77
N GLY A 300 3.74 -46.09 -12.00
CA GLY A 300 5.14 -46.49 -12.23
C GLY A 300 5.60 -46.53 -13.69
N GLU A 301 6.75 -45.91 -13.95
CA GLU A 301 7.49 -45.79 -15.21
C GLU A 301 8.83 -46.56 -15.09
N TRP A 302 9.55 -47.07 -16.12
CA TRP A 302 9.46 -47.07 -17.59
C TRP A 302 10.03 -48.43 -18.11
N VAL A 303 10.07 -48.66 -19.44
CA VAL A 303 11.22 -49.17 -20.26
C VAL A 303 10.75 -50.00 -21.48
N THR A 304 11.33 -49.69 -22.65
CA THR A 304 11.10 -50.32 -23.97
C THR A 304 11.71 -51.71 -24.13
N PRO A 305 11.27 -52.51 -25.13
CA PRO A 305 12.21 -52.76 -26.23
C PRO A 305 11.63 -52.82 -27.67
N ARG A 306 12.38 -52.18 -28.58
CA ARG A 306 12.78 -52.63 -29.94
C ARG A 306 11.73 -52.87 -31.05
N GLY A 307 11.94 -52.17 -32.17
CA GLY A 307 11.21 -52.25 -33.44
C GLY A 307 11.23 -50.89 -34.16
N GLU A 308 12.41 -50.37 -34.51
CA GLU A 308 12.86 -50.23 -35.92
C GLU A 308 12.09 -49.17 -36.75
N GLY A 309 12.77 -48.12 -37.22
CA GLY A 309 12.11 -47.13 -38.10
C GLY A 309 12.74 -45.73 -38.24
N VAL A 310 14.03 -45.66 -38.61
CA VAL A 310 14.74 -44.59 -39.37
C VAL A 310 14.37 -43.09 -39.19
N THR A 311 15.40 -42.26 -38.96
CA THR A 311 15.38 -40.80 -39.18
C THR A 311 15.36 -40.43 -40.68
N PRO A 312 15.13 -39.15 -41.00
CA PRO A 312 16.19 -38.44 -41.74
C PRO A 312 16.62 -37.10 -41.11
N ARG A 313 17.85 -36.72 -41.42
CA ARG A 313 18.51 -35.44 -41.11
C ARG A 313 19.03 -34.84 -42.44
N GLY A 314 18.98 -33.52 -42.57
CA GLY A 314 19.66 -32.73 -43.61
C GLY A 314 19.41 -31.25 -43.29
N GLU A 315 20.36 -30.43 -42.84
CA GLU A 315 21.62 -29.94 -43.45
C GLU A 315 21.46 -28.66 -44.28
N GLY A 316 22.28 -27.65 -43.93
CA GLY A 316 22.68 -26.50 -44.77
C GLY A 316 21.75 -25.29 -44.72
N VAL A 317 22.22 -24.03 -44.75
CA VAL A 317 23.52 -23.48 -45.16
C VAL A 317 23.80 -22.16 -44.41
N THR A 318 25.04 -21.88 -44.01
CA THR A 318 25.53 -20.53 -43.65
C THR A 318 26.33 -19.92 -44.82
N PRO A 319 26.48 -18.59 -44.84
CA PRO A 319 27.85 -18.09 -44.89
C PRO A 319 28.10 -16.92 -43.93
N CYS A 320 29.28 -16.95 -43.29
CA CYS A 320 29.84 -15.82 -42.56
C CYS A 320 30.67 -14.93 -43.50
N GLY A 321 30.82 -13.66 -43.16
CA GLY A 321 31.86 -12.77 -43.68
C GLY A 321 32.43 -11.92 -42.54
N GLU A 322 33.72 -12.06 -42.26
CA GLU A 322 34.39 -11.38 -41.14
C GLU A 322 34.88 -9.97 -41.51
N GLY A 323 34.97 -9.11 -40.49
CA GLY A 323 35.62 -7.79 -40.55
C GLY A 323 35.87 -7.28 -39.12
N VAL A 324 37.09 -6.86 -38.81
CA VAL A 324 37.63 -6.85 -37.44
C VAL A 324 37.44 -5.50 -36.70
N THR A 325 37.33 -5.59 -35.37
CA THR A 325 37.14 -4.61 -34.25
C THR A 325 37.81 -3.20 -34.36
N PRO A 326 37.38 -2.15 -33.60
CA PRO A 326 36.94 -2.21 -32.18
C PRO A 326 35.78 -1.30 -31.70
N CYS A 327 35.54 -1.40 -30.39
CA CYS A 327 34.31 -1.05 -29.64
C CYS A 327 33.95 0.44 -29.54
N VAL A 328 32.64 0.73 -29.67
CA VAL A 328 31.93 1.82 -28.99
C VAL A 328 30.54 1.28 -28.58
N PRO A 329 30.02 1.55 -27.38
CA PRO A 329 28.68 1.08 -27.00
C PRO A 329 27.62 1.73 -27.89
N LYS A 330 26.86 0.93 -28.64
CA LYS A 330 25.67 1.42 -29.32
C LYS A 330 24.56 1.57 -28.29
N THR A 331 24.24 2.81 -27.94
CA THR A 331 22.96 3.16 -27.30
C THR A 331 21.83 2.59 -28.16
N GLU A 332 21.02 1.71 -27.59
CA GLU A 332 19.92 1.10 -28.33
C GLU A 332 18.90 2.15 -28.78
N VAL A 333 18.41 1.99 -30.00
CA VAL A 333 17.41 2.85 -30.61
C VAL A 333 16.10 2.66 -29.84
N ILE A 334 15.47 3.75 -29.41
CA ILE A 334 14.13 3.71 -28.82
C ILE A 334 13.13 3.35 -29.92
N GLN A 335 12.97 2.04 -30.16
CA GLN A 335 11.73 1.50 -30.68
C GLN A 335 10.71 1.62 -29.57
N THR A 336 9.62 2.35 -29.82
CA THR A 336 8.48 2.41 -28.90
C THR A 336 7.83 1.04 -28.89
N ASP A 337 8.22 0.21 -27.92
CA ASP A 337 7.80 -1.17 -27.79
C ASP A 337 6.28 -1.25 -27.59
N GLU A 338 5.55 -1.60 -28.67
CA GLU A 338 4.08 -1.61 -28.73
C GLU A 338 3.45 -2.50 -27.63
N ARG A 339 4.23 -3.45 -27.10
CA ARG A 339 3.91 -4.31 -25.95
C ARG A 339 3.69 -3.57 -24.63
N ASN A 340 3.96 -2.26 -24.54
CA ASN A 340 3.72 -1.45 -23.34
C ASN A 340 2.49 -0.52 -23.44
N GLY A 341 1.74 -0.55 -24.54
CA GLY A 341 0.49 0.22 -24.67
C GLY A 341 -0.64 -0.30 -23.77
N ILE A 342 -1.64 0.54 -23.46
CA ILE A 342 -2.86 0.12 -22.76
C ILE A 342 -3.85 -0.48 -23.76
N CYS A 343 -4.44 -1.62 -23.41
CA CYS A 343 -5.33 -2.37 -24.29
C CYS A 343 -6.66 -1.65 -24.51
N LEU A 344 -6.79 -1.01 -25.68
CA LEU A 344 -8.01 -0.30 -26.08
C LEU A 344 -9.25 -1.22 -26.17
N HIS A 345 -9.07 -2.52 -26.43
CA HIS A 345 -10.16 -3.49 -26.41
C HIS A 345 -10.62 -3.82 -24.99
N PHE A 346 -9.70 -3.87 -24.01
CA PHE A 346 -10.03 -4.09 -22.60
C PHE A 346 -10.81 -2.91 -22.01
N LEU A 347 -10.36 -1.68 -22.28
CA LEU A 347 -11.07 -0.44 -21.94
C LEU A 347 -12.50 -0.36 -22.50
N ARG A 348 -12.83 -1.17 -23.50
CA ARG A 348 -14.16 -1.28 -24.13
C ARG A 348 -14.87 -2.59 -23.81
N ASN A 349 -14.43 -3.31 -22.78
CA ASN A 349 -14.97 -4.62 -22.35
C ASN A 349 -15.04 -5.68 -23.46
N SER A 350 -14.12 -5.61 -24.45
CA SER A 350 -14.13 -6.39 -25.70
C SER A 350 -12.85 -7.20 -25.96
N CYS A 351 -11.89 -7.20 -25.03
CA CYS A 351 -10.65 -7.97 -25.18
C CYS A 351 -10.91 -9.47 -25.01
N GLN A 352 -10.64 -10.23 -26.08
CA GLN A 352 -10.81 -11.69 -26.10
C GLN A 352 -9.63 -12.44 -25.46
N TYR A 353 -8.44 -11.82 -25.42
CA TYR A 353 -7.19 -12.47 -25.03
C TYR A 353 -6.96 -12.57 -23.52
N LYS A 354 -7.72 -11.81 -22.70
CA LYS A 354 -7.61 -11.79 -21.23
C LYS A 354 -6.14 -11.70 -20.78
N ASP A 355 -5.66 -12.68 -20.01
CA ASP A 355 -4.31 -12.70 -19.42
C ASP A 355 -3.20 -12.99 -20.44
N GLN A 356 -3.54 -13.27 -21.70
CA GLN A 356 -2.61 -13.44 -22.83
C GLN A 356 -2.49 -12.18 -23.70
N CYS A 357 -3.11 -11.06 -23.29
CA CYS A 357 -3.01 -9.81 -24.04
C CYS A 357 -1.59 -9.21 -23.95
N LEU A 358 -1.01 -8.86 -25.10
CA LEU A 358 0.29 -8.18 -25.19
C LEU A 358 0.25 -6.70 -24.75
N HIS A 359 -0.90 -6.18 -24.33
CA HIS A 359 -1.10 -4.80 -23.90
C HIS A 359 -1.66 -4.78 -22.47
N VAL A 360 -1.30 -3.76 -21.70
CA VAL A 360 -1.69 -3.65 -20.29
C VAL A 360 -3.21 -3.50 -20.16
N HIS A 361 -3.81 -4.33 -19.31
CA HIS A 361 -5.22 -4.24 -18.94
C HIS A 361 -5.39 -3.26 -17.79
N PHE A 362 -5.77 -2.02 -18.11
CA PHE A 362 -5.98 -0.94 -17.14
C PHE A 362 -7.31 -0.22 -17.36
N GLY A 363 -7.90 0.30 -16.27
CA GLY A 363 -9.26 0.89 -16.30
C GLY A 363 -9.34 2.30 -16.88
N LEU A 364 -8.20 2.99 -17.04
CA LEU A 364 -8.09 4.35 -17.57
C LEU A 364 -7.26 4.37 -18.87
N PRO A 365 -7.44 5.36 -19.76
CA PRO A 365 -6.68 5.49 -21.01
C PRO A 365 -5.22 5.93 -20.82
N TYR A 366 -4.79 6.14 -19.58
CA TYR A 366 -3.43 6.41 -19.14
C TYR A 366 -3.12 5.58 -17.89
N LYS A 367 -1.84 5.31 -17.65
CA LYS A 367 -1.35 4.67 -16.43
C LYS A 367 0.04 5.22 -16.12
N TRP A 368 0.30 5.58 -14.87
CA TRP A 368 1.59 6.08 -14.41
C TRP A 368 2.30 5.02 -13.59
N GLU A 369 3.56 4.76 -13.94
CA GLU A 369 4.38 3.71 -13.32
C GLU A 369 5.78 4.22 -13.01
N MET A 370 6.40 3.71 -11.95
CA MET A 370 7.72 4.08 -11.49
C MET A 370 8.60 2.84 -11.32
N PHE A 371 9.88 2.92 -11.69
CA PHE A 371 10.78 1.77 -11.74
C PHE A 371 11.53 1.60 -10.41
N ASP A 372 11.26 0.50 -9.72
CA ASP A 372 11.82 0.19 -8.39
C ASP A 372 13.26 -0.37 -8.42
N GLY A 373 13.83 -0.58 -9.62
CA GLY A 373 15.13 -1.23 -9.84
C GLY A 373 15.01 -2.63 -10.44
N TYR A 374 13.85 -3.28 -10.32
CA TYR A 374 13.55 -4.62 -10.81
C TYR A 374 12.31 -4.65 -11.72
N THR A 375 11.27 -3.90 -11.36
CA THR A 375 9.95 -3.88 -12.00
C THR A 375 9.34 -2.49 -12.06
N TRP A 376 8.30 -2.34 -12.89
CA TRP A 376 7.48 -1.13 -12.95
C TRP A 376 6.28 -1.26 -12.01
N GLN A 377 6.16 -0.32 -11.05
CA GLN A 377 5.12 -0.28 -10.03
C GLN A 377 4.15 0.88 -10.28
N ASP A 378 2.87 0.69 -9.95
CA ASP A 378 1.82 1.69 -10.17
C ASP A 378 1.97 2.90 -9.23
N LEU A 379 1.87 4.12 -9.77
CA LEU A 379 1.85 5.34 -8.98
C LEU A 379 0.44 5.65 -8.47
N TRP A 380 0.27 5.64 -7.15
CA TRP A 380 -1.01 5.78 -6.45
C TRP A 380 -1.80 7.06 -6.76
N HIS A 381 -1.14 8.21 -6.96
CA HIS A 381 -1.78 9.49 -7.33
C HIS A 381 -1.91 9.71 -8.86
N MET A 382 -2.04 8.66 -9.68
CA MET A 382 -1.96 8.79 -11.14
C MET A 382 -2.95 9.77 -11.79
N GLU A 383 -4.12 10.02 -11.20
CA GLU A 383 -5.09 10.99 -11.72
C GLU A 383 -4.65 12.45 -11.49
N GLU A 384 -4.05 12.77 -10.34
CA GLU A 384 -3.47 14.08 -10.06
C GLU A 384 -2.20 14.33 -10.88
N ILE A 385 -1.39 13.28 -11.05
CA ILE A 385 -0.20 13.31 -11.91
C ILE A 385 -0.63 13.54 -13.37
N GLU A 386 -1.67 12.85 -13.85
CA GLU A 386 -2.22 13.07 -15.20
C GLU A 386 -2.82 14.47 -15.36
N LEU A 387 -3.60 14.95 -14.39
CA LEU A 387 -4.19 16.29 -14.39
C LEU A 387 -3.10 17.36 -14.52
N ALA A 388 -2.03 17.24 -13.73
CA ALA A 388 -0.88 18.13 -13.82
C ALA A 388 -0.07 17.92 -15.11
N PHE A 389 0.03 16.70 -15.64
CA PHE A 389 0.72 16.43 -16.91
C PHE A 389 -0.03 17.01 -18.11
N CYS A 390 -1.36 17.05 -18.08
CA CYS A 390 -2.19 17.68 -19.11
C CYS A 390 -1.94 19.20 -19.20
N ASP A 391 -1.59 19.86 -18.09
CA ASP A 391 -1.27 21.29 -18.07
C ASP A 391 0.07 21.55 -18.79
N PRO A 392 0.08 22.37 -19.87
CA PRO A 392 1.31 22.77 -20.52
C PRO A 392 2.15 23.74 -19.67
N CYS A 393 1.63 24.37 -18.61
CA CYS A 393 2.42 25.18 -17.67
C CYS A 393 3.23 24.31 -16.70
N ALA A 394 2.63 23.25 -16.14
CA ALA A 394 3.27 22.34 -15.19
C ALA A 394 4.55 21.66 -15.74
N SER A 395 5.64 21.77 -14.96
CA SER A 395 6.89 21.01 -15.16
C SER A 395 7.01 19.79 -14.24
N LYS A 396 6.20 19.73 -13.18
CA LYS A 396 6.17 18.65 -12.19
C LYS A 396 4.74 18.38 -11.72
N SER A 397 4.46 17.20 -11.19
CA SER A 397 3.20 16.93 -10.50
C SER A 397 3.13 17.63 -9.13
N PRO A 398 1.93 17.76 -8.52
CA PRO A 398 1.80 17.99 -7.08
C PRO A 398 2.21 16.73 -6.27
N GLY A 399 2.14 16.83 -4.94
CA GLY A 399 2.36 15.72 -3.99
C GLY A 399 3.77 15.60 -3.40
N TYR A 400 3.93 14.66 -2.47
CA TYR A 400 5.17 14.43 -1.70
C TYR A 400 6.36 13.94 -2.54
N ARG A 401 6.10 13.06 -3.52
CA ARG A 401 7.09 12.66 -4.53
C ARG A 401 6.66 13.16 -5.92
N PRO A 402 6.92 14.44 -6.27
CA PRO A 402 6.57 14.95 -7.58
C PRO A 402 7.25 14.16 -8.70
N VAL A 403 6.52 13.87 -9.76
CA VAL A 403 7.10 13.42 -11.03
C VAL A 403 7.64 14.66 -11.76
N ASP A 404 8.92 14.66 -12.13
CA ASP A 404 9.49 15.64 -13.06
C ASP A 404 9.10 15.25 -14.49
N PHE A 405 8.20 16.03 -15.11
CA PHE A 405 7.65 15.78 -16.44
C PHE A 405 8.61 16.10 -17.59
N VAL A 406 9.81 16.62 -17.30
CA VAL A 406 10.87 16.89 -18.28
C VAL A 406 11.92 15.79 -18.22
N ARG A 407 12.27 15.32 -17.02
CA ARG A 407 13.27 14.26 -16.80
C ARG A 407 12.68 12.86 -16.87
N MET A 408 11.36 12.73 -16.73
CA MET A 408 10.65 11.43 -16.59
C MET A 408 11.23 10.59 -15.44
N THR A 409 11.43 11.26 -14.30
CA THR A 409 11.86 10.68 -13.03
C THR A 409 11.01 11.24 -11.90
N LEU A 410 11.12 10.68 -10.70
CA LEU A 410 10.79 11.44 -9.49
C LEU A 410 11.73 12.66 -9.36
N LEU A 411 11.28 13.71 -8.66
CA LEU A 411 11.95 15.02 -8.59
C LEU A 411 13.26 14.98 -7.78
N ASP A 412 13.42 13.99 -6.91
CA ASP A 412 14.69 13.64 -6.24
C ASP A 412 15.74 13.07 -7.22
N GLY A 413 15.32 12.73 -8.45
CA GLY A 413 16.16 12.12 -9.48
C GLY A 413 16.50 10.65 -9.22
N SER A 414 15.86 10.00 -8.24
CA SER A 414 16.24 8.64 -7.80
C SER A 414 15.76 7.56 -8.75
N GLN A 415 14.52 7.69 -9.25
CA GLN A 415 13.77 6.61 -9.88
C GLN A 415 13.14 7.04 -11.21
N PRO A 416 13.30 6.29 -12.31
CA PRO A 416 12.62 6.51 -13.57
C PRO A 416 11.10 6.36 -13.46
N VAL A 417 10.36 7.18 -14.20
CA VAL A 417 8.89 7.16 -14.27
C VAL A 417 8.45 7.06 -15.74
N ARG A 418 7.41 6.30 -16.04
CA ARG A 418 6.79 6.22 -17.37
C ARG A 418 5.28 6.44 -17.29
N ARG A 419 4.74 6.98 -18.39
CA ARG A 419 3.29 7.05 -18.65
C ARG A 419 2.95 6.10 -19.79
N LEU A 420 2.16 5.09 -19.52
CA LEU A 420 1.52 4.26 -20.54
C LEU A 420 0.25 4.96 -21.02
N SER A 421 -0.15 4.72 -22.26
CA SER A 421 -1.39 5.28 -22.81
C SER A 421 -2.06 4.33 -23.81
N THR A 422 -3.31 4.63 -24.13
CA THR A 422 -3.95 4.12 -25.34
C THR A 422 -3.27 4.66 -26.60
N PRO A 423 -3.48 4.05 -27.78
CA PRO A 423 -2.98 4.55 -29.05
C PRO A 423 -3.36 6.02 -29.29
N SER A 424 -2.49 6.76 -29.98
CA SER A 424 -2.75 8.14 -30.39
C SER A 424 -3.95 8.20 -31.34
N SER A 425 -4.85 9.16 -31.12
CA SER A 425 -6.09 9.33 -31.90
C SER A 425 -5.86 9.44 -33.41
N VAL A 426 -4.69 9.92 -33.84
CA VAL A 426 -4.33 10.04 -35.27
C VAL A 426 -4.01 8.71 -35.94
N THR A 427 -3.74 7.66 -35.15
CA THR A 427 -3.35 6.32 -35.65
C THR A 427 -4.51 5.33 -35.75
N LYS A 428 -5.72 5.73 -35.33
CA LYS A 428 -6.93 4.90 -35.34
C LYS A 428 -8.11 5.68 -35.96
N PRO A 429 -9.07 4.99 -36.62
CA PRO A 429 -10.28 5.65 -37.12
C PRO A 429 -11.11 6.30 -36.00
N GLN A 430 -11.84 7.37 -36.33
CA GLN A 430 -12.63 8.18 -35.38
C GLN A 430 -13.67 7.40 -34.55
N HIS A 431 -14.10 6.21 -34.99
CA HIS A 431 -15.02 5.35 -34.22
C HIS A 431 -14.35 4.56 -33.07
N TYR A 432 -13.03 4.69 -32.90
CA TYR A 432 -12.31 4.23 -31.72
C TYR A 432 -12.35 5.29 -30.62
N THR A 433 -13.41 5.25 -29.81
CA THR A 433 -13.49 5.99 -28.55
C THR A 433 -12.37 5.54 -27.58
N LEU A 434 -11.95 6.44 -26.69
CA LEU A 434 -10.88 6.26 -25.67
C LEU A 434 -9.43 6.20 -26.21
N THR A 435 -9.16 6.64 -27.44
CA THR A 435 -7.79 6.94 -27.90
C THR A 435 -7.24 8.21 -27.27
N THR A 436 -5.92 8.29 -27.04
CA THR A 436 -5.31 9.50 -26.47
C THR A 436 -5.20 10.59 -27.54
N GLU A 437 -5.90 11.72 -27.33
CA GLU A 437 -5.69 12.94 -28.11
C GLU A 437 -4.45 13.69 -27.57
N TRP A 438 -3.50 13.98 -28.45
CA TRP A 438 -2.27 14.69 -28.10
C TRP A 438 -2.26 16.09 -28.69
N VAL A 439 -1.97 17.07 -27.85
CA VAL A 439 -2.02 18.50 -28.14
C VAL A 439 -0.62 19.09 -28.03
N TRP A 440 -0.26 19.97 -28.97
CA TRP A 440 1.07 20.56 -29.06
C TRP A 440 1.01 22.06 -28.73
N TYR A 441 1.93 22.51 -27.87
CA TYR A 441 1.99 23.88 -27.36
C TYR A 441 3.37 24.49 -27.54
N TYR A 442 3.43 25.80 -27.82
CA TYR A 442 4.67 26.58 -27.77
C TYR A 442 4.61 27.66 -26.68
N LYS A 443 5.75 27.91 -26.02
CA LYS A 443 5.87 28.95 -24.99
C LYS A 443 6.02 30.34 -25.63
N GLU A 444 5.16 31.28 -25.22
CA GLU A 444 5.24 32.69 -25.58
C GLU A 444 6.00 33.52 -24.51
N ASN A 445 6.34 34.76 -24.84
CA ASN A 445 7.16 35.67 -24.04
C ASN A 445 6.63 35.87 -22.61
N HIS A 446 5.30 35.88 -22.41
CA HIS A 446 4.66 36.07 -21.11
C HIS A 446 4.50 34.76 -20.30
N HIS A 447 5.26 33.72 -20.64
CA HIS A 447 5.19 32.38 -20.01
C HIS A 447 3.88 31.60 -20.26
N SER A 448 2.92 32.20 -20.96
CA SER A 448 1.76 31.51 -21.52
C SER A 448 2.17 30.47 -22.56
N TRP A 449 1.41 29.37 -22.60
CA TRP A 449 1.53 28.32 -23.61
C TRP A 449 0.35 28.43 -24.58
N VAL A 450 0.63 28.41 -25.87
CA VAL A 450 -0.38 28.54 -26.93
C VAL A 450 -0.36 27.28 -27.78
N GLU A 451 -1.54 26.74 -28.06
CA GLU A 451 -1.73 25.56 -28.91
C GLU A 451 -1.41 25.87 -30.38
N TYR A 452 -0.78 24.92 -31.10
CA TYR A 452 -0.59 25.04 -32.54
C TYR A 452 -1.92 24.93 -33.31
N GLY A 453 -2.18 25.92 -34.17
CA GLY A 453 -3.41 26.06 -34.94
C GLY A 453 -4.46 26.98 -34.30
N GLN A 454 -4.38 27.22 -32.98
CA GLN A 454 -5.23 28.19 -32.30
C GLN A 454 -4.73 29.63 -32.48
N ARG A 455 -5.62 30.60 -32.23
CA ARG A 455 -5.29 32.03 -32.28
C ARG A 455 -4.54 32.43 -31.01
N ASP A 456 -3.44 33.16 -31.15
CA ASP A 456 -2.72 33.75 -30.03
C ASP A 456 -3.35 35.08 -29.55
N ASN A 457 -2.73 35.71 -28.55
CA ASN A 457 -3.11 37.01 -28.00
C ASN A 457 -3.11 38.18 -29.02
N LYS A 458 -2.73 37.93 -30.28
CA LYS A 458 -2.69 38.89 -31.40
C LYS A 458 -3.56 38.45 -32.57
N GLU A 459 -4.46 37.49 -32.34
CA GLU A 459 -5.32 36.83 -33.34
C GLU A 459 -4.54 36.09 -34.45
N GLN A 460 -3.29 35.69 -34.19
CA GLN A 460 -2.42 35.05 -35.18
C GLN A 460 -2.37 33.53 -34.98
N THR A 461 -2.54 32.78 -36.07
CA THR A 461 -2.44 31.31 -36.10
C THR A 461 -1.12 30.84 -36.73
N THR A 462 -0.79 29.57 -36.49
CA THR A 462 0.29 28.86 -37.18
C THR A 462 -0.22 28.12 -38.42
N SER A 463 0.62 27.94 -39.43
CA SER A 463 0.29 27.19 -40.66
C SER A 463 0.05 25.69 -40.46
N VAL A 464 0.41 25.16 -39.28
CA VAL A 464 0.20 23.77 -38.86
C VAL A 464 -0.61 23.75 -37.57
N THR A 465 -1.41 22.70 -37.40
CA THR A 465 -2.21 22.43 -36.21
C THR A 465 -1.55 21.38 -35.31
N SER A 466 -2.05 21.22 -34.08
CA SER A 466 -1.70 20.08 -33.21
C SER A 466 -1.85 18.72 -33.90
N LEU A 467 -2.86 18.56 -34.76
CA LEU A 467 -3.14 17.33 -35.50
C LEU A 467 -2.05 17.03 -36.53
N ASP A 468 -1.62 18.03 -37.31
CA ASP A 468 -0.56 17.88 -38.31
C ASP A 468 0.78 17.54 -37.67
N LEU A 469 1.08 18.16 -36.53
CA LEU A 469 2.29 17.91 -35.75
C LEU A 469 2.30 16.50 -35.13
N GLU A 470 1.17 16.04 -34.59
CA GLU A 470 1.05 14.68 -34.06
C GLU A 470 1.15 13.62 -35.18
N LEU A 471 0.56 13.86 -36.36
CA LEU A 471 0.73 12.99 -37.53
C LEU A 471 2.21 12.91 -37.98
N ALA A 472 2.92 14.04 -38.02
CA ALA A 472 4.35 14.06 -38.34
C ALA A 472 5.19 13.34 -37.28
N TYR A 473 4.89 13.56 -35.99
CA TYR A 473 5.59 12.92 -34.87
C TYR A 473 5.41 11.39 -34.86
N GLN A 474 4.19 10.89 -35.10
CA GLN A 474 3.93 9.45 -35.22
C GLN A 474 4.65 8.81 -36.43
N ARG A 475 4.92 9.58 -37.49
CA ARG A 475 5.70 9.11 -38.64
C ARG A 475 7.21 9.07 -38.36
N ASN A 476 7.74 10.09 -37.68
CA ASN A 476 9.15 10.18 -37.31
C ASN A 476 9.36 11.10 -36.08
N PRO A 477 9.59 10.55 -34.88
CA PRO A 477 9.87 11.33 -33.67
C PRO A 477 11.17 12.16 -33.69
N PHE A 478 12.01 12.01 -34.72
CA PHE A 478 13.29 12.71 -34.87
C PHE A 478 13.28 13.76 -35.99
N ASP A 479 12.13 14.03 -36.61
CA ASP A 479 12.00 14.96 -37.73
C ASP A 479 12.04 16.45 -37.31
N GLU A 480 12.24 17.34 -38.28
CA GLU A 480 12.10 18.79 -38.12
C GLU A 480 11.01 19.37 -39.04
N VAL A 481 9.96 19.92 -38.44
CA VAL A 481 8.80 20.46 -39.17
C VAL A 481 8.93 21.97 -39.37
N LYS A 482 8.67 22.45 -40.60
CA LYS A 482 8.61 23.88 -40.92
C LYS A 482 7.25 24.48 -40.55
N ILE A 483 7.28 25.60 -39.85
CA ILE A 483 6.08 26.30 -39.35
C ILE A 483 6.13 27.76 -39.78
N ILE A 484 5.05 28.25 -40.40
CA ILE A 484 4.90 29.66 -40.73
C ILE A 484 3.94 30.29 -39.73
N LYS A 485 4.35 31.41 -39.13
CA LYS A 485 3.49 32.28 -38.30
C LYS A 485 3.74 33.72 -38.70
N SER A 486 2.70 34.42 -39.14
CA SER A 486 2.74 35.86 -39.43
C SER A 486 3.91 36.28 -40.34
N PHE A 487 4.03 35.58 -41.48
CA PHE A 487 5.10 35.75 -42.50
C PHE A 487 6.52 35.45 -42.01
N ARG A 488 6.69 34.77 -40.87
CA ARG A 488 7.98 34.29 -40.36
C ARG A 488 8.02 32.77 -40.38
N GLU A 489 9.08 32.21 -40.95
CA GLU A 489 9.38 30.78 -40.92
C GLU A 489 10.12 30.41 -39.62
N TYR A 490 9.78 29.25 -39.10
CA TYR A 490 10.37 28.61 -37.92
C TYR A 490 10.58 27.12 -38.20
N SER A 491 11.58 26.51 -37.58
CA SER A 491 11.77 25.06 -37.55
C SER A 491 11.44 24.51 -36.17
N LEU A 492 10.59 23.49 -36.09
CA LEU A 492 10.27 22.75 -34.88
C LEU A 492 11.00 21.41 -34.90
N SER A 493 11.89 21.18 -33.93
CA SER A 493 12.55 19.89 -33.76
C SER A 493 11.82 19.06 -32.71
N PHE A 494 11.35 17.87 -33.07
CA PHE A 494 10.70 16.96 -32.14
C PHE A 494 11.68 16.33 -31.14
N ARG A 495 12.95 16.18 -31.53
CA ARG A 495 13.99 15.54 -30.72
C ARG A 495 14.35 16.34 -29.47
N ASP A 496 14.40 17.66 -29.58
CA ASP A 496 14.80 18.54 -28.47
C ASP A 496 13.67 19.41 -27.91
N MET A 497 12.47 19.34 -28.50
CA MET A 497 11.27 20.06 -28.08
C MET A 497 11.47 21.59 -28.09
N TYR A 498 12.19 22.12 -29.09
CA TYR A 498 12.27 23.56 -29.36
C TYR A 498 11.81 23.94 -30.77
N GLN A 499 11.06 25.05 -30.82
CA GLN A 499 10.84 25.84 -32.03
C GLN A 499 11.96 26.89 -32.16
N ARG A 500 12.59 26.97 -33.32
CA ARG A 500 13.69 27.89 -33.63
C ARG A 500 13.30 28.84 -34.76
N ASN A 501 13.76 30.08 -34.70
CA ASN A 501 13.74 30.98 -35.84
C ASN A 501 15.15 31.03 -36.47
N PRO A 502 15.36 30.51 -37.69
CA PRO A 502 16.69 30.46 -38.30
C PRO A 502 17.25 31.86 -38.64
N LYS A 503 16.40 32.87 -38.85
CA LYS A 503 16.81 34.24 -39.23
C LYS A 503 17.26 35.10 -38.03
N TYR A 504 16.71 34.84 -36.84
CA TYR A 504 16.97 35.63 -35.63
C TYR A 504 17.63 34.82 -34.50
N HIS A 505 17.95 33.54 -34.74
CA HIS A 505 18.51 32.59 -33.77
C HIS A 505 17.76 32.49 -32.43
N THR A 506 16.47 32.86 -32.40
CA THR A 506 15.63 32.75 -31.21
C THR A 506 15.07 31.34 -31.08
N LYS A 507 14.97 30.84 -29.84
CA LYS A 507 14.37 29.54 -29.52
C LYS A 507 13.20 29.68 -28.55
N ARG A 508 12.18 28.84 -28.68
CA ARG A 508 11.01 28.73 -27.80
C ARG A 508 10.82 27.27 -27.42
N HIS A 509 10.48 27.00 -26.17
CA HIS A 509 10.14 25.65 -25.73
C HIS A 509 8.82 25.20 -26.34
N VAL A 510 8.74 23.90 -26.62
CA VAL A 510 7.52 23.21 -27.05
C VAL A 510 7.19 22.11 -26.04
N ARG A 511 5.89 21.83 -25.85
CA ARG A 511 5.39 20.74 -25.01
C ARG A 511 4.30 19.99 -25.78
N ARG A 512 4.32 18.67 -25.63
CA ARG A 512 3.31 17.73 -26.14
C ARG A 512 2.58 17.17 -24.91
N ARG A 513 1.31 17.52 -24.71
CA ARG A 513 0.49 17.07 -23.58
C ARG A 513 -0.77 16.35 -24.08
N PRO A 514 -1.30 15.35 -23.35
CA PRO A 514 -2.57 14.72 -23.70
C PRO A 514 -3.74 15.65 -23.32
N ARG A 515 -4.88 15.53 -24.02
CA ARG A 515 -6.14 16.10 -23.54
C ARG A 515 -6.68 15.23 -22.39
N LEU A 516 -7.02 15.85 -21.26
CA LEU A 516 -7.46 15.15 -20.06
C LEU A 516 -8.70 14.27 -20.33
N SER A 517 -8.59 13.00 -19.96
CA SER A 517 -9.66 12.00 -20.09
C SER A 517 -10.03 11.47 -18.69
N SER A 518 -10.81 12.22 -17.93
CA SER A 518 -11.16 11.90 -16.53
C SER A 518 -11.95 10.59 -16.40
N ALA A 519 -11.83 9.92 -15.24
CA ALA A 519 -12.53 8.66 -14.99
C ALA A 519 -14.06 8.70 -15.23
N PRO A 520 -14.82 9.76 -14.86
CA PRO A 520 -16.23 9.87 -15.19
C PRO A 520 -16.50 9.88 -16.70
N ASN A 521 -15.72 10.65 -17.47
CA ASN A 521 -15.85 10.71 -18.94
C ASN A 521 -15.54 9.34 -19.58
N VAL A 522 -14.61 8.57 -19.01
CA VAL A 522 -14.30 7.21 -19.47
C VAL A 522 -15.49 6.27 -19.22
N VAL A 523 -16.12 6.33 -18.04
CA VAL A 523 -17.31 5.53 -17.71
C VAL A 523 -18.50 5.91 -18.59
N GLU A 524 -18.73 7.20 -18.85
CA GLU A 524 -19.77 7.65 -19.78
C GLU A 524 -19.51 7.14 -21.22
N MET A 525 -18.27 7.23 -21.72
CA MET A 525 -17.89 6.70 -23.04
C MET A 525 -17.90 5.16 -23.13
N GLN A 526 -17.82 4.46 -22.00
CA GLN A 526 -18.04 3.02 -21.90
C GLN A 526 -19.53 2.67 -21.90
N ALA A 527 -20.38 3.51 -21.29
CA ALA A 527 -21.83 3.31 -21.19
C ALA A 527 -22.61 3.77 -22.43
N ALA A 528 -22.05 4.66 -23.25
CA ALA A 528 -22.67 5.20 -24.46
C ALA A 528 -22.66 4.23 -25.68
N ARG A 529 -22.83 2.91 -25.46
CA ARG A 529 -22.82 1.85 -26.48
C ARG A 529 -23.79 0.72 -26.20
#